data_AF-A0A6G1HVU5-F1
#
_entry.id   AF-A0A6G1HVU5-F1
#
_cell.length_a   1.000
_cell.length_b   1.000
_cell.length_c   1.000
_cell.angle_alpha   90.00
_cell.angle_beta   90.00
_cell.angle_gamma   90.00
#
_symmetry.space_group_name_H-M   'P 1'
#
loop_
_entity.id
_entity.type
_entity.pdbx_description
1 polymer ?
#
loop_
_entity_poly.entity_id
_entity_poly.type
_entity_poly.pdbx_seq_one_letter_code
_entity_poly.pdbx_strand_id
1 'polypeptide(L)'
;MKNDTVGLLSVLHLVLSDQRERGTQDPDCIQLAEMVSTALDYCKTGIKVDMSKLPRFDRKLRPDFLAPSPRVRIHKQDATIEMYKIEDELSDPVKVLDPETRPTQFYETQNVNGKLYRKIDDRAFSENMKRQSHASGSLESSALLEEALDHVLRAMKGIQWENYGIFAQDVKRVYERNLMDTLYTCSLNSAHMMHEIEMVTGFLLGIIKGKQRGEQVANMRRRFSEDVQYTRDHIRMGNDGDTSEALPRSIACFHLAMQEPGRDMGKEGRLLSWKYVAAAVCLEELEKFPGPLLEQTRRARKAE
;
A
#
# COMPACT_ATOMS: atom_id res chain seq x y z
N MET A 1 -13.10 -3.55 -17.89
CA MET A 1 -12.44 -2.38 -18.53
C MET A 1 -11.21 -2.88 -19.29
N LYS A 2 -11.10 -2.67 -20.61
CA LYS A 2 -9.95 -3.05 -21.44
C LYS A 2 -9.17 -1.78 -21.83
N ASN A 3 -8.36 -1.23 -20.93
CA ASN A 3 -7.58 0.00 -21.18
C ASN A 3 -6.09 -0.11 -20.82
N ASP A 4 -5.52 -1.34 -20.86
CA ASP A 4 -4.09 -1.56 -20.59
C ASP A 4 -3.16 -1.16 -21.76
N THR A 5 -3.70 -0.65 -22.87
CA THR A 5 -2.90 -0.26 -24.04
C THR A 5 -2.05 0.97 -23.78
N VAL A 6 -2.57 1.98 -23.07
CA VAL A 6 -1.83 3.21 -22.73
C VAL A 6 -0.62 2.89 -21.87
N GLY A 7 -0.83 2.11 -20.80
CA GLY A 7 0.25 1.71 -19.88
C GLY A 7 1.34 0.91 -20.60
N LEU A 8 0.93 -0.07 -21.41
CA LEU A 8 1.86 -0.86 -22.22
C LEU A 8 2.68 0.02 -23.18
N LEU A 9 2.03 0.87 -23.97
CA LEU A 9 2.70 1.72 -24.96
C LEU A 9 3.64 2.73 -24.31
N SER A 10 3.26 3.29 -23.15
CA SER A 10 4.11 4.22 -22.38
C SER A 10 5.40 3.55 -21.90
N VAL A 11 5.29 2.32 -21.37
CA VAL A 11 6.47 1.53 -20.96
C VAL A 11 7.35 1.19 -22.17
N LEU A 12 6.75 0.82 -23.30
CA LEU A 12 7.51 0.54 -24.53
C LEU A 12 8.22 1.78 -25.06
N HIS A 13 7.59 2.95 -25.02
CA HIS A 13 8.19 4.23 -25.41
C HIS A 13 9.41 4.54 -24.54
N LEU A 14 9.30 4.33 -23.22
CA LEU A 14 10.39 4.53 -22.27
C LEU A 14 11.58 3.59 -22.56
N VAL A 15 11.32 2.30 -22.76
CA VAL A 15 12.37 1.32 -23.12
C VAL A 15 13.03 1.68 -24.44
N LEU A 16 12.25 2.01 -25.47
CA LEU A 16 12.76 2.32 -26.79
C LEU A 16 13.61 3.61 -26.78
N SER A 17 13.14 4.64 -26.07
CA SER A 17 13.89 5.90 -25.92
C SER A 17 15.21 5.72 -25.18
N ASP A 18 15.34 4.68 -24.36
CA ASP A 18 16.58 4.37 -23.68
C ASP A 18 17.56 3.61 -24.60
N GLN A 19 17.04 2.74 -25.46
CA GLN A 19 17.83 1.92 -26.40
C GLN A 19 18.33 2.69 -27.63
N ARG A 20 17.61 3.74 -28.06
CA ARG A 20 17.94 4.51 -29.26
C ARG A 20 18.90 5.65 -28.94
N GLU A 21 19.93 5.83 -29.78
CA GLU A 21 20.91 6.92 -29.61
C GLU A 21 20.29 8.32 -29.69
N ARG A 22 19.26 8.49 -30.55
CA ARG A 22 18.52 9.75 -30.69
C ARG A 22 17.44 9.92 -29.61
N GLY A 23 17.33 8.97 -28.68
CA GLY A 23 16.36 8.97 -27.60
C GLY A 23 14.92 9.15 -28.11
N THR A 24 14.19 10.08 -27.50
CA THR A 24 12.79 10.39 -27.86
C THR A 24 12.63 11.03 -29.24
N GLN A 25 13.70 11.47 -29.90
CA GLN A 25 13.67 12.01 -31.25
C GLN A 25 13.83 10.94 -32.34
N ASP A 26 14.04 9.68 -31.95
CA ASP A 26 14.06 8.57 -32.88
C ASP A 26 12.69 8.42 -33.56
N PRO A 27 12.62 8.16 -34.89
CA PRO A 27 11.35 8.02 -35.60
C PRO A 27 10.45 6.93 -35.00
N ASP A 28 11.01 5.84 -34.50
CA ASP A 28 10.23 4.77 -33.87
C ASP A 28 9.65 5.24 -32.52
N CYS A 29 10.38 6.08 -31.77
CA CYS A 29 9.87 6.71 -30.56
C CYS A 29 8.74 7.68 -30.85
N ILE A 30 8.87 8.51 -31.89
CA ILE A 30 7.82 9.44 -32.32
C ILE A 30 6.56 8.66 -32.72
N GLN A 31 6.71 7.55 -33.46
CA GLN A 31 5.60 6.69 -33.82
C GLN A 31 4.91 6.09 -32.57
N LEU A 32 5.67 5.62 -31.57
CA LEU A 32 5.09 5.17 -30.31
C LEU A 32 4.37 6.29 -29.57
N ALA A 33 4.90 7.52 -29.59
CA ALA A 33 4.25 8.68 -28.96
C ALA A 33 2.90 9.01 -29.63
N GLU A 34 2.82 8.95 -30.97
CA GLU A 34 1.55 9.09 -31.72
C GLU A 34 0.54 7.99 -31.35
N MET A 35 1.00 6.75 -31.19
CA MET A 35 0.17 5.64 -30.75
C MET A 35 -0.35 5.84 -29.32
N VAL A 36 0.49 6.34 -28.39
CA VAL A 36 0.07 6.70 -27.02
C VAL A 36 -0.99 7.80 -27.05
N SER A 37 -0.80 8.85 -27.86
CA SER A 37 -1.78 9.93 -28.02
C SER A 37 -3.14 9.39 -28.49
N THR A 38 -3.12 8.51 -29.51
CA THR A 38 -4.34 7.86 -30.02
C THR A 38 -5.02 7.00 -28.95
N ALA A 39 -4.24 6.28 -28.12
CA ALA A 39 -4.77 5.46 -27.04
C ALA A 39 -5.50 6.30 -25.98
N LEU A 40 -4.96 7.47 -25.63
CA LEU A 40 -5.55 8.38 -24.65
C LEU A 40 -6.87 8.99 -25.16
N ASP A 41 -6.93 9.34 -26.45
CA ASP A 41 -8.13 9.92 -27.06
C ASP A 41 -9.20 8.88 -27.43
N TYR A 42 -8.98 7.59 -27.16
CA TYR A 42 -9.96 6.53 -27.43
C TYR A 42 -11.32 6.80 -26.77
N CYS A 43 -11.34 7.28 -25.52
CA CYS A 43 -12.59 7.58 -24.82
C CYS A 43 -13.38 8.74 -25.47
N LYS A 44 -12.73 9.60 -26.26
CA LYS A 44 -13.39 10.72 -26.96
C LYS A 44 -13.74 10.37 -28.40
N THR A 45 -12.84 9.67 -29.09
CA THR A 45 -12.90 9.45 -30.54
C THR A 45 -13.45 8.09 -30.93
N GLY A 46 -13.40 7.10 -30.03
CA GLY A 46 -13.71 5.70 -30.32
C GLY A 46 -12.69 5.00 -31.22
N ILE A 47 -11.59 5.66 -31.61
CA ILE A 47 -10.58 5.10 -32.52
C ILE A 47 -9.57 4.25 -31.74
N LYS A 48 -9.57 2.94 -31.99
CA LYS A 48 -8.62 2.02 -31.34
C LYS A 48 -7.23 2.15 -31.96
N VAL A 49 -6.19 2.01 -31.13
CA VAL A 49 -4.81 1.94 -31.59
C VAL A 49 -4.58 0.67 -32.39
N ASP A 50 -3.94 0.83 -33.54
CA ASP A 50 -3.52 -0.27 -34.38
C ASP A 50 -2.17 -0.83 -33.89
N MET A 51 -2.23 -1.96 -33.18
CA MET A 51 -1.04 -2.64 -32.63
C MET A 51 -0.14 -3.24 -33.72
N SER A 52 -0.60 -3.33 -34.97
CA SER A 52 0.25 -3.80 -36.09
C SER A 52 1.33 -2.79 -36.48
N LYS A 53 1.12 -1.50 -36.17
CA LYS A 53 2.06 -0.40 -36.44
C LYS A 53 3.19 -0.30 -35.40
N LEU A 54 3.24 -1.19 -34.42
CA LEU A 54 4.20 -1.09 -33.33
C LEU A 54 5.64 -1.32 -33.85
N PRO A 55 6.59 -0.41 -33.55
CA PRO A 55 7.99 -0.57 -33.96
C PRO A 55 8.60 -1.89 -33.50
N ARG A 56 9.49 -2.44 -34.31
CA ARG A 56 10.19 -3.69 -34.00
C ARG A 56 11.50 -3.38 -33.26
N PHE A 57 11.57 -3.80 -32.00
CA PHE A 57 12.76 -3.72 -31.16
C PHE A 57 12.76 -4.85 -30.13
N ASP A 58 13.89 -5.06 -29.45
CA ASP A 58 13.99 -6.07 -28.39
C ASP A 58 13.26 -5.60 -27.13
N ARG A 59 12.04 -6.12 -26.94
CA ARG A 59 11.18 -5.84 -25.78
C ARG A 59 11.59 -6.59 -24.51
N LYS A 60 12.43 -7.62 -24.64
CA LYS A 60 12.92 -8.44 -23.53
C LYS A 60 14.14 -7.80 -22.88
N LEU A 61 14.87 -6.94 -23.60
CA LEU A 61 15.97 -6.14 -23.07
C LEU A 61 15.44 -4.81 -22.50
N ARG A 62 15.52 -4.62 -21.19
CA ARG A 62 14.96 -3.44 -20.49
C ARG A 62 16.01 -2.74 -19.63
N PRO A 63 15.91 -1.42 -19.42
CA PRO A 63 16.81 -0.72 -18.53
C PRO A 63 16.58 -1.14 -17.07
N ASP A 64 17.64 -1.07 -16.26
CA ASP A 64 17.72 -1.45 -14.85
C ASP A 64 16.70 -0.73 -13.95
N PHE A 65 16.36 0.52 -14.24
CA PHE A 65 15.34 1.26 -13.47
C PHE A 65 13.91 0.72 -13.65
N LEU A 66 13.67 -0.13 -14.66
CA LEU A 66 12.42 -0.89 -14.82
C LEU A 66 12.48 -2.28 -14.20
N ALA A 67 13.63 -2.67 -13.65
CA ALA A 67 13.70 -3.88 -12.85
C ALA A 67 12.77 -3.70 -11.64
N PRO A 68 11.94 -4.69 -11.31
CA PRO A 68 11.15 -4.62 -10.09
C PRO A 68 12.09 -4.44 -8.90
N SER A 69 11.98 -3.28 -8.21
CA SER A 69 12.71 -2.94 -6.98
C SER A 69 12.63 -4.06 -5.94
N PRO A 70 13.58 -4.13 -4.99
CA PRO A 70 13.96 -5.37 -4.31
C PRO A 70 12.76 -6.13 -3.77
N ARG A 71 12.70 -7.42 -4.06
CA ARG A 71 11.56 -8.23 -3.67
C ARG A 71 11.65 -8.52 -2.19
N VAL A 72 10.57 -8.27 -1.46
CA VAL A 72 10.44 -8.62 -0.04
C VAL A 72 10.16 -10.12 0.10
N ARG A 73 10.86 -10.79 1.03
CA ARG A 73 10.64 -12.14 1.57
C ARG A 73 10.32 -11.90 3.03
N ILE A 74 9.16 -12.36 3.46
CA ILE A 74 8.78 -12.25 4.86
C ILE A 74 9.20 -13.56 5.50
N HIS A 75 10.13 -13.48 6.45
CA HIS A 75 10.53 -14.65 7.22
C HIS A 75 9.43 -14.96 8.23
N LYS A 76 8.77 -16.09 7.99
CA LYS A 76 7.59 -16.55 8.74
C LYS A 76 7.85 -16.86 10.21
N GLN A 77 9.11 -16.95 10.64
CA GLN A 77 9.47 -17.27 12.02
C GLN A 77 9.62 -16.02 12.90
N ASP A 78 10.06 -14.89 12.32
CA ASP A 78 10.39 -13.68 13.09
C ASP A 78 9.59 -12.44 12.63
N ALA A 79 8.63 -12.60 11.71
CA ALA A 79 7.92 -11.48 11.06
C ALA A 79 8.87 -10.43 10.44
N THR A 80 10.08 -10.82 10.06
CA THR A 80 11.10 -9.93 9.50
C THR A 80 10.99 -9.85 7.98
N ILE A 81 11.16 -8.64 7.46
CA ILE A 81 11.11 -8.31 6.03
C ILE A 81 12.53 -8.38 5.47
N GLU A 82 12.82 -9.34 4.60
CA GLU A 82 14.09 -9.47 3.88
C GLU A 82 13.93 -9.08 2.41
N MET A 83 14.65 -8.05 1.97
CA MET A 83 14.66 -7.63 0.58
C MET A 83 15.80 -8.35 -0.15
N TYR A 84 15.52 -9.10 -1.21
CA TYR A 84 16.55 -9.77 -2.04
C TYR A 84 16.48 -9.33 -3.51
N LYS A 85 17.61 -9.55 -4.19
CA LYS A 85 17.85 -9.21 -5.60
C LYS A 85 17.35 -10.30 -6.55
N ILE A 86 17.21 -9.93 -7.83
CA ILE A 86 16.81 -10.82 -8.94
C ILE A 86 17.87 -11.90 -9.23
N GLU A 87 19.12 -11.67 -8.84
CA GLU A 87 20.25 -12.60 -9.04
C GLU A 87 19.98 -13.99 -8.44
N ASP A 88 19.20 -14.11 -7.37
CA ASP A 88 18.84 -15.38 -6.74
C ASP A 88 17.83 -16.23 -7.54
N GLU A 89 17.15 -15.66 -8.55
CA GLU A 89 16.16 -16.37 -9.38
C GLU A 89 16.70 -16.87 -10.73
N LEU A 90 17.87 -16.39 -11.16
CA LEU A 90 18.50 -16.80 -12.42
C LEU A 90 19.16 -18.19 -12.36
N SER A 91 19.10 -18.87 -11.21
CA SER A 91 19.71 -20.18 -10.98
C SER A 91 18.87 -21.38 -11.46
N ASP A 92 17.76 -21.18 -12.18
CA ASP A 92 16.94 -22.28 -12.72
C ASP A 92 17.30 -22.55 -14.20
N PRO A 93 18.27 -23.46 -14.48
CA PRO A 93 18.83 -23.67 -15.82
C PRO A 93 17.80 -24.14 -16.85
N VAL A 94 16.63 -24.63 -16.43
CA VAL A 94 15.56 -25.13 -17.31
C VAL A 94 14.80 -23.99 -18.00
N LYS A 95 14.70 -22.81 -17.37
CA LYS A 95 13.96 -21.64 -17.93
C LYS A 95 14.77 -20.81 -18.94
N VAL A 96 16.06 -21.08 -19.09
CA VAL A 96 16.96 -20.33 -19.98
C VAL A 96 16.85 -20.80 -21.44
N LEU A 97 16.36 -22.02 -21.67
CA LEU A 97 16.43 -22.69 -22.98
C LEU A 97 15.19 -22.49 -23.88
N ASP A 98 14.06 -22.03 -23.35
CA ASP A 98 12.84 -21.85 -24.15
C ASP A 98 12.72 -20.39 -24.69
N PRO A 99 12.70 -20.19 -26.02
CA PRO A 99 12.62 -18.87 -26.64
C PRO A 99 11.36 -18.06 -26.26
N GLU A 100 10.26 -18.73 -25.90
CA GLU A 100 9.03 -18.07 -25.45
C GLU A 100 9.12 -17.62 -23.99
N THR A 101 9.79 -18.39 -23.13
CA THR A 101 9.98 -18.08 -21.69
C THR A 101 11.26 -17.32 -21.36
N ARG A 102 12.07 -16.89 -22.35
CA ARG A 102 13.29 -16.10 -22.08
C ARG A 102 13.01 -14.98 -21.06
N PRO A 103 13.71 -14.96 -19.91
CA PRO A 103 13.52 -13.95 -18.90
C PRO A 103 13.84 -12.56 -19.45
N THR A 104 13.15 -11.55 -18.95
CA THR A 104 13.48 -10.14 -19.24
C THR A 104 14.90 -9.88 -18.74
N GLN A 105 15.77 -9.45 -19.64
CA GLN A 105 17.15 -9.08 -19.33
C GLN A 105 17.18 -7.60 -19.00
N PHE A 106 17.85 -7.26 -17.90
CA PHE A 106 18.01 -5.88 -17.47
C PHE A 106 19.44 -5.41 -17.74
N TYR A 107 19.60 -4.26 -18.38
CA TYR A 107 20.91 -3.65 -18.62
C TYR A 107 21.04 -2.36 -17.81
N GLU A 108 22.27 -2.05 -17.40
CA GLU A 108 22.56 -0.79 -16.74
C GLU A 108 22.49 0.35 -17.76
N THR A 109 21.48 1.21 -17.66
CA THR A 109 21.42 2.37 -18.55
C THR A 109 22.39 3.47 -18.13
N GLN A 110 22.99 4.14 -19.11
CA GLN A 110 23.85 5.32 -18.90
C GLN A 110 23.07 6.63 -18.93
N ASN A 111 21.77 6.56 -19.22
CA ASN A 111 20.88 7.72 -19.23
C ASN A 111 20.58 8.22 -17.81
N VAL A 112 20.08 9.46 -17.74
CA VAL A 112 19.81 10.16 -16.47
C VAL A 112 18.92 9.34 -15.54
N ASN A 113 17.90 8.66 -16.08
CA ASN A 113 16.97 7.85 -15.28
C ASN A 113 17.66 6.72 -14.53
N GLY A 114 18.57 5.97 -15.16
CA GLY A 114 19.34 4.92 -14.47
C GLY A 114 20.32 5.49 -13.45
N LYS A 115 20.99 6.59 -13.78
CA LYS A 115 21.90 7.28 -12.84
C LYS A 115 21.16 7.78 -11.60
N LEU A 116 19.95 8.32 -11.75
CA LEU A 116 19.10 8.73 -10.64
C LEU A 116 18.61 7.53 -9.84
N TYR A 117 18.13 6.47 -10.52
CA TYR A 117 17.69 5.24 -9.88
C TYR A 117 18.78 4.63 -8.98
N ARG A 118 20.02 4.54 -9.47
CA ARG A 118 21.15 4.01 -8.69
C ARG A 118 21.63 4.91 -7.57
N LYS A 119 21.29 6.21 -7.59
CA LYS A 119 21.54 7.13 -6.48
C LYS A 119 20.53 7.00 -5.35
N ILE A 120 19.39 6.34 -5.57
CA ILE A 120 18.43 6.05 -4.52
C ILE A 120 18.98 4.86 -3.73
N ASP A 121 19.42 5.13 -2.51
CA ASP A 121 19.92 4.09 -1.61
C ASP A 121 18.76 3.40 -0.89
N ASP A 122 18.14 2.43 -1.57
CA ASP A 122 17.11 1.56 -1.00
C ASP A 122 17.63 0.78 0.22
N ARG A 123 18.94 0.51 0.31
CA ARG A 123 19.54 -0.27 1.40
C ARG A 123 19.67 0.54 2.67
N ALA A 124 20.21 1.75 2.59
CA ALA A 124 20.25 2.64 3.74
C ALA A 124 18.84 2.97 4.23
N PHE A 125 17.88 3.17 3.33
CA PHE A 125 16.47 3.36 3.70
C PHE A 125 15.91 2.14 4.43
N SER A 126 16.12 0.93 3.90
CA SER A 126 15.64 -0.32 4.52
C SER A 126 16.34 -0.63 5.84
N GLU A 127 17.65 -0.46 5.91
CA GLU A 127 18.41 -0.65 7.14
C GLU A 127 18.02 0.37 8.20
N ASN A 128 17.79 1.63 7.84
CA ASN A 128 17.30 2.63 8.78
C ASN A 128 15.88 2.29 9.25
N MET A 129 15.00 1.85 8.36
CA MET A 129 13.66 1.36 8.71
C MET A 129 13.71 0.14 9.65
N LYS A 130 14.60 -0.83 9.40
CA LYS A 130 14.81 -2.00 10.27
C LYS A 130 15.45 -1.65 11.60
N ARG A 131 16.46 -0.78 11.59
CA ARG A 131 17.13 -0.29 12.81
C ARG A 131 16.13 0.48 13.66
N GLN A 132 15.27 1.29 13.06
CA GLN A 132 14.16 1.94 13.77
C GLN A 132 13.13 0.93 14.26
N SER A 133 12.74 -0.10 13.50
CA SER A 133 11.78 -1.10 13.98
C SER A 133 12.33 -1.98 15.11
N HIS A 134 13.64 -2.24 15.12
CA HIS A 134 14.31 -3.02 16.18
C HIS A 134 14.75 -2.17 17.39
N ALA A 135 15.14 -0.90 17.19
CA ALA A 135 15.46 0.03 18.27
C ALA A 135 14.20 0.58 18.94
N SER A 136 13.14 0.81 18.18
CA SER A 136 11.81 1.23 18.64
C SER A 136 10.92 0.00 18.79
N GLY A 137 11.37 -1.00 19.55
CA GLY A 137 10.58 -2.19 19.78
C GLY A 137 9.28 -1.83 20.50
N SER A 138 8.13 -1.85 19.80
CA SER A 138 6.73 -1.72 20.26
C SER A 138 6.33 -0.57 21.21
N LEU A 139 7.21 -0.04 22.04
CA LEU A 139 6.94 0.93 23.10
C LEU A 139 6.76 2.34 22.53
N GLU A 140 7.60 2.78 21.58
CA GLU A 140 7.53 4.18 21.09
C GLU A 140 6.25 4.45 20.28
N SER A 141 5.80 3.52 19.43
CA SER A 141 4.51 3.67 18.73
C SER A 141 3.30 3.57 19.66
N SER A 142 3.39 2.80 20.75
CA SER A 142 2.33 2.76 21.77
C SER A 142 2.30 4.07 22.55
N ALA A 143 3.46 4.59 22.95
CA ALA A 143 3.58 5.84 23.70
C ALA A 143 3.00 7.04 22.93
N LEU A 144 3.21 7.11 21.61
CA LEU A 144 2.61 8.17 20.79
C LEU A 144 1.08 8.05 20.70
N LEU A 145 0.55 6.84 20.58
CA LEU A 145 -0.90 6.61 20.58
C LEU A 145 -1.52 6.88 21.95
N GLU A 146 -0.82 6.54 23.03
CA GLU A 146 -1.20 6.86 24.40
C GLU A 146 -1.23 8.38 24.62
N GLU A 147 -0.19 9.10 24.19
CA GLU A 147 -0.15 10.57 24.26
C GLU A 147 -1.28 11.21 23.43
N ALA A 148 -1.56 10.66 22.24
CA ALA A 148 -2.67 11.11 21.40
C ALA A 148 -4.02 10.89 22.08
N LEU A 149 -4.22 9.73 22.72
CA LEU A 149 -5.44 9.44 23.49
C LEU A 149 -5.58 10.40 24.68
N ASP A 150 -4.51 10.64 25.42
CA ASP A 150 -4.49 11.60 26.53
C ASP A 150 -4.80 13.03 26.06
N HIS A 151 -4.33 13.42 24.87
CA HIS A 151 -4.68 14.70 24.27
C HIS A 151 -6.18 14.77 23.95
N VAL A 152 -6.75 13.74 23.32
CA VAL A 152 -8.16 13.65 22.97
C VAL A 152 -9.04 13.74 24.23
N LEU A 153 -8.73 12.95 25.27
CA LEU A 153 -9.49 12.92 26.52
C LEU A 153 -9.43 14.25 27.27
N ARG A 154 -8.29 14.95 27.24
CA ARG A 154 -8.15 16.31 27.79
C ARG A 154 -8.96 17.33 26.99
N ALA A 155 -8.89 17.26 25.66
CA ALA A 155 -9.59 18.19 24.77
C ALA A 155 -11.12 18.06 24.89
N MET A 156 -11.61 16.85 25.13
CA MET A 156 -13.03 16.50 25.14
C MET A 156 -13.60 16.24 26.54
N LYS A 157 -13.09 16.97 27.54
CA LYS A 157 -13.56 16.87 28.92
C LYS A 157 -15.05 17.24 29.01
N GLY A 158 -15.90 16.26 29.31
CA GLY A 158 -17.34 16.42 29.49
C GLY A 158 -18.22 15.67 28.47
N ILE A 159 -17.64 15.10 27.41
CA ILE A 159 -18.36 14.22 26.49
C ILE A 159 -18.54 12.85 27.14
N GLN A 160 -19.77 12.31 27.12
CA GLN A 160 -20.09 10.97 27.62
C GLN A 160 -19.79 9.93 26.53
N TRP A 161 -18.62 9.31 26.57
CA TRP A 161 -18.19 8.29 25.61
C TRP A 161 -18.25 6.87 26.19
N GLU A 162 -18.28 6.75 27.52
CA GLU A 162 -18.27 5.50 28.27
C GLU A 162 -19.48 4.61 27.95
N ASN A 163 -20.60 5.22 27.58
CA ASN A 163 -21.84 4.52 27.20
C ASN A 163 -21.68 3.70 25.90
N TYR A 164 -20.69 4.02 25.07
CA TYR A 164 -20.45 3.34 23.79
C TYR A 164 -19.44 2.18 23.90
N GLY A 165 -19.11 1.71 25.10
CA GLY A 165 -18.18 0.58 25.28
C GLY A 165 -18.63 -0.70 24.56
N ILE A 166 -19.92 -1.06 24.64
CA ILE A 166 -20.46 -2.24 23.94
C ILE A 166 -20.37 -2.05 22.42
N PHE A 167 -20.75 -0.87 21.94
CA PHE A 167 -20.65 -0.52 20.52
C PHE A 167 -19.19 -0.66 20.03
N ALA A 168 -18.24 -0.09 20.75
CA ALA A 168 -16.82 -0.17 20.41
C ALA A 168 -16.30 -1.61 20.35
N GLN A 169 -16.73 -2.48 21.26
CA GLN A 169 -16.39 -3.91 21.24
C GLN A 169 -16.95 -4.60 19.99
N ASP A 170 -18.19 -4.30 19.62
CA ASP A 170 -18.83 -4.90 18.46
C ASP A 170 -18.16 -4.45 17.17
N VAL A 171 -17.85 -3.15 17.02
CA VAL A 171 -17.09 -2.66 15.86
C VAL A 171 -15.72 -3.31 15.76
N LYS A 172 -14.98 -3.42 16.88
CA LYS A 172 -13.69 -4.12 16.91
C LYS A 172 -13.83 -5.56 16.43
N ARG A 173 -14.82 -6.31 16.94
CA ARG A 173 -15.07 -7.71 16.57
C ARG A 173 -15.39 -7.88 15.09
N VAL A 174 -16.18 -6.96 14.53
CA VAL A 174 -16.54 -6.96 13.11
C VAL A 174 -15.30 -6.69 12.25
N TYR A 175 -14.51 -5.67 12.61
CA TYR A 175 -13.26 -5.36 11.92
C TYR A 175 -12.28 -6.54 11.92
N GLU A 176 -12.01 -7.11 13.11
CA GLU A 176 -11.10 -8.25 13.24
C GLU A 176 -11.59 -9.47 12.46
N ARG A 177 -12.91 -9.70 12.41
CA ARG A 177 -13.49 -10.80 11.60
C ARG A 177 -13.31 -10.56 10.11
N ASN A 178 -13.57 -9.36 9.62
CA ASN A 178 -13.44 -9.02 8.20
C ASN A 178 -11.98 -9.09 7.76
N LEU A 179 -11.07 -8.55 8.58
CA LEU A 179 -9.63 -8.64 8.35
C LEU A 179 -9.18 -10.10 8.26
N MET A 180 -9.64 -10.95 9.18
CA MET A 180 -9.37 -12.38 9.18
C MET A 180 -9.89 -13.09 7.92
N ASP A 181 -11.10 -12.78 7.47
CA ASP A 181 -11.64 -13.34 6.23
C ASP A 181 -10.83 -12.91 4.99
N THR A 182 -10.39 -11.65 4.98
CA THR A 182 -9.51 -11.12 3.93
C THR A 182 -8.14 -11.81 3.96
N LEU A 183 -7.52 -12.01 5.13
CA LEU A 183 -6.25 -12.74 5.28
C LEU A 183 -6.35 -14.21 4.86
N TYR A 184 -7.48 -14.86 5.16
CA TYR A 184 -7.73 -16.25 4.77
C TYR A 184 -7.97 -16.37 3.27
N THR A 185 -8.86 -15.56 2.70
CA THR A 185 -9.20 -15.61 1.27
C THR A 185 -8.02 -15.24 0.37
N CYS A 186 -7.16 -14.32 0.83
CA CYS A 186 -5.97 -13.92 0.08
C CYS A 186 -4.75 -14.82 0.36
N SER A 187 -4.89 -15.86 1.19
CA SER A 187 -3.82 -16.81 1.46
C SER A 187 -3.52 -17.67 0.23
N LEU A 188 -2.23 -17.88 -0.03
CA LEU A 188 -1.76 -18.65 -1.19
C LEU A 188 -1.71 -20.15 -0.93
N ASN A 189 -1.57 -20.52 0.34
CA ASN A 189 -1.47 -21.90 0.77
C ASN A 189 -2.63 -22.16 1.72
N SER A 190 -3.51 -23.10 1.37
CA SER A 190 -4.63 -23.54 2.22
C SER A 190 -4.18 -23.99 3.63
N ALA A 191 -2.91 -24.36 3.79
CA ALA A 191 -2.33 -24.78 5.06
C ALA A 191 -1.92 -23.63 6.01
N HIS A 192 -1.75 -22.38 5.53
CA HIS A 192 -1.24 -21.28 6.35
C HIS A 192 -1.87 -19.94 5.96
N MET A 193 -2.45 -19.25 6.95
CA MET A 193 -3.02 -17.92 6.78
C MET A 193 -1.91 -16.86 6.56
N MET A 194 -2.25 -15.79 5.85
CA MET A 194 -1.37 -14.63 5.68
C MET A 194 -1.26 -13.83 6.99
N HIS A 195 -0.07 -13.32 7.30
CA HIS A 195 0.10 -12.42 8.46
C HIS A 195 -0.36 -11.01 8.11
N GLU A 196 -0.82 -10.26 9.11
CA GLU A 196 -1.26 -8.87 8.91
C GLU A 196 -0.15 -7.99 8.32
N ILE A 197 1.11 -8.17 8.74
CA ILE A 197 2.24 -7.43 8.17
C ILE A 197 2.46 -7.77 6.69
N GLU A 198 2.21 -9.01 6.25
CA GLU A 198 2.30 -9.40 4.84
C GLU A 198 1.20 -8.70 4.02
N MET A 199 0.00 -8.60 4.58
CA MET A 199 -1.11 -7.88 3.96
C MET A 199 -0.82 -6.37 3.88
N VAL A 200 -0.38 -5.74 4.99
CA VAL A 200 -0.07 -4.31 5.04
C VAL A 200 1.11 -3.96 4.14
N THR A 201 2.15 -4.79 4.09
CA THR A 201 3.28 -4.58 3.16
C THR A 201 2.86 -4.80 1.71
N GLY A 202 2.00 -5.78 1.41
CA GLY A 202 1.37 -5.93 0.10
C GLY A 202 0.50 -4.73 -0.29
N PHE A 203 -0.23 -4.18 0.67
CA PHE A 203 -1.05 -2.99 0.52
C PHE A 203 -0.21 -1.74 0.24
N LEU A 204 0.88 -1.52 0.98
CA LEU A 204 1.72 -0.33 0.84
C LEU A 204 2.70 -0.44 -0.34
N LEU A 205 3.47 -1.52 -0.39
CA LEU A 205 4.58 -1.67 -1.33
C LEU A 205 4.11 -2.29 -2.66
N GLY A 206 3.04 -3.08 -2.67
CA GLY A 206 2.53 -3.71 -3.90
C GLY A 206 3.41 -4.87 -4.40
N ILE A 207 4.37 -5.28 -3.59
CA ILE A 207 5.37 -6.29 -3.93
C ILE A 207 4.95 -7.61 -3.29
N ILE A 208 4.08 -8.37 -3.96
CA ILE A 208 3.91 -9.81 -3.68
C ILE A 208 4.22 -10.56 -4.99
N LYS A 209 5.29 -11.37 -5.00
CA LYS A 209 5.80 -12.03 -6.22
C LYS A 209 4.74 -12.77 -7.05
N GLY A 210 4.74 -12.58 -8.36
CA GLY A 210 4.18 -13.52 -9.36
C GLY A 210 2.99 -12.98 -10.16
N LYS A 211 2.89 -13.31 -11.45
CA LYS A 211 1.80 -12.84 -12.35
C LYS A 211 0.39 -13.23 -11.83
N GLN A 212 0.25 -14.39 -11.20
CA GLN A 212 -1.00 -14.82 -10.55
C GLN A 212 -1.28 -14.09 -9.22
N ARG A 213 -0.29 -13.38 -8.67
CA ARG A 213 -0.41 -12.64 -7.40
C ARG A 213 -0.72 -11.17 -7.59
N GLY A 214 -0.58 -10.59 -8.79
CA GLY A 214 -0.98 -9.19 -9.04
C GLY A 214 -2.48 -8.96 -8.85
N GLU A 215 -3.31 -9.88 -9.38
CA GLU A 215 -4.76 -9.85 -9.18
C GLU A 215 -5.15 -10.10 -7.71
N GLN A 216 -4.41 -10.98 -7.01
CA GLN A 216 -4.63 -11.22 -5.59
C GLN A 216 -4.23 -10.02 -4.73
N VAL A 217 -3.12 -9.33 -5.03
CA VAL A 217 -2.73 -8.08 -4.36
C VAL A 217 -3.76 -7.00 -4.62
N ALA A 218 -4.24 -6.87 -5.85
CA ALA A 218 -5.28 -5.91 -6.19
C ALA A 218 -6.59 -6.22 -5.46
N ASN A 219 -6.99 -7.49 -5.40
CA ASN A 219 -8.18 -7.93 -4.68
C ASN A 219 -8.04 -7.75 -3.16
N MET A 220 -6.88 -8.09 -2.59
CA MET A 220 -6.54 -7.86 -1.19
C MET A 220 -6.61 -6.38 -0.84
N ARG A 221 -5.98 -5.52 -1.65
CA ARG A 221 -6.03 -4.06 -1.48
C ARG A 221 -7.45 -3.53 -1.53
N ARG A 222 -8.24 -4.00 -2.49
CA ARG A 222 -9.64 -3.61 -2.63
C ARG A 222 -10.45 -4.02 -1.40
N ARG A 223 -10.39 -5.28 -0.99
CA ARG A 223 -11.12 -5.80 0.18
C ARG A 223 -10.71 -5.11 1.47
N PHE A 224 -9.41 -4.98 1.73
CA PHE A 224 -8.93 -4.28 2.93
C PHE A 224 -9.38 -2.82 2.95
N SER A 225 -9.33 -2.12 1.80
CA SER A 225 -9.83 -0.75 1.70
C SER A 225 -11.34 -0.65 1.92
N GLU A 226 -12.12 -1.61 1.41
CA GLU A 226 -13.57 -1.71 1.64
C GLU A 226 -13.87 -1.97 3.12
N ASP A 227 -13.13 -2.89 3.76
CA ASP A 227 -13.30 -3.25 5.17
C ASP A 227 -12.98 -2.06 6.10
N VAL A 228 -11.88 -1.34 5.83
CA VAL A 228 -11.51 -0.14 6.60
C VAL A 228 -12.53 0.98 6.38
N GLN A 229 -13.00 1.18 5.15
CA GLN A 229 -14.00 2.20 4.86
C GLN A 229 -15.34 1.88 5.53
N TYR A 230 -15.80 0.63 5.44
CA TYR A 230 -16.99 0.16 6.15
C TYR A 230 -16.88 0.42 7.66
N THR A 231 -15.72 0.09 8.24
CA THR A 231 -15.47 0.29 9.68
C THR A 231 -15.50 1.78 10.05
N ARG A 232 -14.87 2.65 9.25
CA ARG A 232 -14.91 4.10 9.43
C ARG A 232 -16.34 4.62 9.37
N ASP A 233 -17.11 4.20 8.37
CA ASP A 233 -18.49 4.63 8.19
C ASP A 233 -19.38 4.13 9.34
N HIS A 234 -19.14 2.91 9.82
CA HIS A 234 -19.83 2.35 10.97
C HIS A 234 -19.54 3.13 12.26
N ILE A 235 -18.29 3.55 12.50
CA ILE A 235 -17.95 4.41 13.65
C ILE A 235 -18.62 5.78 13.55
N ARG A 236 -18.69 6.35 12.32
CA ARG A 236 -19.24 7.69 12.09
C ARG A 236 -20.77 7.75 12.15
N MET A 237 -21.44 6.75 11.59
CA MET A 237 -22.90 6.74 11.43
C MET A 237 -23.60 5.87 12.50
N GLY A 238 -22.86 4.98 13.16
CA GLY A 238 -23.42 3.99 14.08
C GLY A 238 -24.40 3.05 13.39
N ASN A 239 -25.35 2.51 14.18
CA ASN A 239 -26.40 1.63 13.67
C ASN A 239 -27.56 2.41 13.04
N ASP A 240 -27.80 3.64 13.50
CA ASP A 240 -29.00 4.41 13.18
C ASP A 240 -28.78 5.45 12.07
N GLY A 241 -27.55 5.57 11.55
CA GLY A 241 -27.20 6.53 10.51
C GLY A 241 -26.91 7.94 11.02
N ASP A 242 -27.10 8.21 12.31
CA ASP A 242 -26.84 9.52 12.90
C ASP A 242 -25.34 9.78 12.99
N THR A 243 -24.91 10.96 12.55
CA THR A 243 -23.50 11.41 12.59
C THR A 243 -23.20 12.34 13.76
N SER A 244 -24.23 12.77 14.51
CA SER A 244 -24.07 13.71 15.63
C SER A 244 -23.20 13.13 16.76
N GLU A 245 -23.29 11.81 16.97
CA GLU A 245 -22.55 11.08 18.00
C GLU A 245 -21.27 10.41 17.46
N ALA A 246 -20.78 10.82 16.29
CA ALA A 246 -19.57 10.24 15.69
C ALA A 246 -18.34 10.38 16.59
N LEU A 247 -18.17 11.55 17.21
CA LEU A 247 -17.04 11.84 18.09
C LEU A 247 -17.01 10.96 19.35
N PRO A 248 -18.06 10.91 20.21
CA PRO A 248 -18.07 10.03 21.38
C PRO A 248 -17.87 8.54 21.03
N ARG A 249 -18.46 8.07 19.92
CA ARG A 249 -18.23 6.70 19.42
C ARG A 249 -16.76 6.46 19.04
N SER A 250 -16.15 7.39 18.32
CA SER A 250 -14.74 7.29 17.92
C SER A 250 -13.77 7.31 19.11
N ILE A 251 -14.06 8.10 20.15
CA ILE A 251 -13.28 8.15 21.40
C ILE A 251 -13.38 6.81 22.13
N ALA A 252 -14.59 6.25 22.26
CA ALA A 252 -14.79 4.95 22.89
C ALA A 252 -14.03 3.83 22.15
N CYS A 253 -14.07 3.82 20.81
CA CYS A 253 -13.31 2.89 19.99
C CYS A 253 -11.79 3.04 20.20
N PHE A 254 -11.28 4.28 20.25
CA PHE A 254 -9.85 4.51 20.42
C PHE A 254 -9.38 4.13 21.84
N HIS A 255 -10.16 4.47 22.86
CA HIS A 255 -9.89 4.07 24.24
C HIS A 255 -9.85 2.54 24.40
N LEU A 256 -10.84 1.84 23.85
CA LEU A 256 -10.88 0.38 23.88
C LEU A 256 -9.70 -0.25 23.13
N ALA A 257 -9.30 0.35 22.01
CA ALA A 257 -8.16 -0.13 21.24
C ALA A 257 -6.82 -0.05 21.99
N MET A 258 -6.70 0.86 22.97
CA MET A 258 -5.52 0.97 23.84
C MET A 258 -5.57 0.01 25.04
N GLN A 259 -6.77 -0.29 25.56
CA GLN A 259 -6.93 -1.18 26.72
C GLN A 259 -6.86 -2.65 26.36
N GLU A 260 -7.50 -3.05 25.26
CA GLU A 260 -7.57 -4.45 24.88
C GLU A 260 -6.55 -4.78 23.79
N PRO A 261 -5.72 -5.82 23.98
CA PRO A 261 -4.88 -6.30 22.89
C PRO A 261 -5.76 -6.76 21.72
N GLY A 262 -5.21 -6.68 20.51
CA GLY A 262 -5.88 -7.26 19.35
C GLY A 262 -5.94 -8.78 19.45
N ARG A 263 -6.88 -9.37 18.70
CA ARG A 263 -7.09 -10.82 18.68
C ARG A 263 -5.81 -11.59 18.42
N ASP A 264 -5.57 -12.61 19.25
CA ASP A 264 -4.45 -13.53 19.13
C ASP A 264 -4.80 -14.64 18.14
N MET A 265 -3.96 -14.79 17.11
CA MET A 265 -4.10 -15.81 16.08
C MET A 265 -3.20 -17.02 16.32
N GLY A 266 -2.50 -17.09 17.46
CA GLY A 266 -1.63 -18.20 17.79
C GLY A 266 -0.30 -18.10 17.05
N LYS A 267 -0.12 -18.91 15.99
CA LYS A 267 1.17 -18.98 15.27
C LYS A 267 1.41 -17.78 14.36
N GLU A 268 0.33 -17.13 13.92
CA GLU A 268 0.31 -16.02 12.98
C GLU A 268 0.41 -14.64 13.67
N GLY A 269 0.56 -14.62 14.99
CA GLY A 269 0.72 -13.40 15.78
C GLY A 269 -0.61 -12.73 16.17
N ARG A 270 -0.54 -11.45 16.55
CA ARG A 270 -1.70 -10.65 16.98
C ARG A 270 -2.04 -9.59 15.95
N LEU A 271 -3.33 -9.29 15.81
CA LEU A 271 -3.78 -8.17 14.97
C LEU A 271 -3.46 -6.83 15.66
N LEU A 272 -2.84 -5.90 14.93
CA LEU A 272 -2.34 -4.63 15.42
C LEU A 272 -2.93 -3.42 14.67
N SER A 273 -3.58 -3.61 13.53
CA SER A 273 -4.12 -2.50 12.72
C SER A 273 -5.27 -1.74 13.39
N TRP A 274 -6.09 -2.40 14.21
CA TRP A 274 -7.28 -1.81 14.82
C TRP A 274 -7.01 -0.50 15.55
N LYS A 275 -5.95 -0.45 16.36
CA LYS A 275 -5.54 0.76 17.10
C LYS A 275 -5.24 1.95 16.21
N TYR A 276 -4.64 1.72 15.05
CA TYR A 276 -4.35 2.78 14.08
C TYR A 276 -5.61 3.26 13.37
N VAL A 277 -6.53 2.34 13.01
CA VAL A 277 -7.81 2.68 12.39
C VAL A 277 -8.67 3.51 13.36
N ALA A 278 -8.81 3.06 14.61
CA ALA A 278 -9.58 3.77 15.62
C ALA A 278 -9.00 5.16 15.94
N ALA A 279 -7.67 5.26 16.08
CA ALA A 279 -6.98 6.53 16.29
C ALA A 279 -7.20 7.50 15.12
N ALA A 280 -7.07 7.04 13.88
CA ALA A 280 -7.26 7.87 12.68
C ALA A 280 -8.67 8.46 12.62
N VAL A 281 -9.72 7.65 12.83
CA VAL A 281 -11.11 8.13 12.82
C VAL A 281 -11.34 9.13 13.95
N CYS A 282 -10.83 8.86 15.15
CA CYS A 282 -10.97 9.76 16.30
C CYS A 282 -10.32 11.12 16.06
N LEU A 283 -9.09 11.15 15.53
CA LEU A 283 -8.39 12.39 15.22
C LEU A 283 -9.07 13.17 14.07
N GLU A 284 -9.57 12.48 13.04
CA GLU A 284 -10.34 13.11 11.96
C GLU A 284 -11.63 13.78 12.47
N GLU A 285 -12.35 13.14 13.41
CA GLU A 285 -13.55 13.73 14.00
C GLU A 285 -13.23 14.85 14.99
N LEU A 286 -12.11 14.74 15.72
CA LEU A 286 -11.62 15.80 16.59
C LEU A 286 -11.33 17.08 15.81
N GLU A 287 -10.71 16.98 14.63
CA GLU A 287 -10.45 18.16 13.77
C GLU A 287 -11.73 18.85 13.29
N LYS A 288 -12.81 18.12 13.08
CA LYS A 288 -14.09 18.70 12.65
C LYS A 288 -14.81 19.39 13.80
N PHE A 289 -14.56 18.98 15.04
CA PHE A 289 -15.22 19.56 16.20
C PHE A 289 -14.57 20.91 16.59
N PRO A 290 -15.33 22.01 16.64
CA PRO A 290 -14.82 23.32 17.09
C PRO A 290 -14.72 23.33 18.61
N GLY A 291 -13.72 22.64 19.17
CA GLY A 291 -13.40 22.72 20.60
C GLY A 291 -12.60 24.00 20.92
N PRO A 292 -12.82 24.65 22.08
CA PRO A 292 -12.11 25.88 22.46
C PRO A 292 -10.58 25.72 22.57
N LEU A 293 -10.09 24.50 22.84
CA LEU A 293 -8.65 24.18 22.86
C LEU A 293 -8.04 23.99 21.46
N LEU A 294 -8.84 23.53 20.49
CA LEU A 294 -8.42 23.35 19.10
C LEU A 294 -8.39 24.68 18.33
N GLU A 295 -9.20 25.67 18.74
CA GLU A 295 -9.06 27.03 18.21
C GLU A 295 -7.72 27.68 18.59
N GLN A 296 -7.20 27.43 19.80
CA GLN A 296 -5.92 27.98 20.23
C GLN A 296 -4.75 27.38 19.44
N THR A 297 -4.75 26.06 19.20
CA THR A 297 -3.74 25.41 18.35
C THR A 297 -3.90 25.74 16.87
N ARG A 298 -5.14 25.94 16.37
CA ARG A 298 -5.40 26.46 15.01
C ARG A 298 -4.91 27.89 14.82
N ARG A 299 -5.06 28.75 15.83
CA ARG A 299 -4.53 30.13 15.80
C ARG A 299 -3.02 30.15 15.87
N ALA A 300 -2.40 29.26 16.66
CA ALA A 300 -0.94 29.12 16.71
C ALA A 300 -0.35 28.66 15.36
N ARG A 301 -0.93 27.64 14.71
CA ARG A 301 -0.47 27.14 13.39
C ARG A 301 -0.71 28.10 12.21
N LYS A 302 -1.60 29.09 12.34
CA LYS A 302 -1.83 30.12 11.31
C LYS A 302 -0.95 31.36 11.50
N ALA A 303 -0.22 31.45 12.61
CA ALA A 303 0.66 32.56 12.94
C ALA A 303 2.15 32.28 12.63
N GLU A 304 2.49 31.04 12.27
CA GLU A 304 3.74 30.63 11.61
C GLU A 304 3.58 30.62 10.08
#